data_AF-A0A970D4S0-F1
#
_entry.id   AF-A0A970D4S0-F1
#
_cell.length_a   1.000
_cell.length_b   1.000
_cell.length_c   1.000
_cell.angle_alpha   90.00
_cell.angle_beta   90.00
_cell.angle_gamma   90.00
#
_symmetry.space_group_name_H-M   'P 1'
#
loop_
_entity.id
_entity.type
_entity.pdbx_description
1 polymer ?
#
loop_
_entity_poly.entity_id
_entity_poly.type
_entity_poly.pdbx_seq_one_letter_code
_entity_poly.pdbx_strand_id
1 'polypeptide(L)' 'MKNISSSFLPFKLASTEEKISSYSGLALLGEFLYGIGVPSLLDSEIADFKSSRGYKASDFILPLTLMLNGGGRYIEDI' A
#
# COMPACT_ATOMS: atom_id res chain seq x y z
N MET A 1 -11.72 -9.65 -21.22
CA MET A 1 -10.52 -8.85 -20.84
C MET A 1 -9.46 -9.07 -21.90
N LYS A 2 -8.91 -8.00 -22.47
CA LYS A 2 -7.90 -8.10 -23.54
C LYS A 2 -6.52 -8.11 -22.87
N ASN A 3 -5.77 -9.20 -23.01
CA ASN A 3 -4.42 -9.30 -22.46
C ASN A 3 -3.48 -8.46 -23.31
N ILE A 4 -2.79 -7.50 -22.68
CA ILE A 4 -1.81 -6.64 -23.35
C ILE A 4 -0.44 -7.25 -23.05
N SER A 5 0.24 -7.79 -24.06
CA SER A 5 1.57 -8.37 -23.90
C SER A 5 2.64 -7.35 -24.30
N SER A 6 3.51 -6.99 -23.34
CA SER A 6 4.79 -6.31 -23.60
C SER A 6 5.93 -7.27 -23.22
N SER A 7 6.94 -7.42 -24.09
CA SER A 7 8.06 -8.33 -23.88
C SER A 7 8.99 -7.93 -22.74
N PHE A 8 8.82 -6.73 -22.17
CA PHE A 8 9.73 -6.15 -21.18
C PHE A 8 9.23 -6.21 -19.74
N LEU A 9 7.96 -6.55 -19.52
CA LEU A 9 7.39 -6.59 -18.17
C LEU A 9 7.32 -8.04 -17.67
N PRO A 10 7.84 -8.36 -16.47
CA PRO A 10 7.80 -9.72 -15.91
C PRO A 10 6.40 -10.12 -15.40
N PHE A 11 5.34 -9.40 -15.78
CA PHE A 11 3.97 -9.62 -15.33
C PHE A 11 2.97 -9.34 -16.46
N LYS A 12 1.77 -9.94 -16.35
CA LYS A 12 0.70 -9.78 -17.34
C LYS A 12 -0.11 -8.52 -17.05
N LEU A 13 -0.38 -7.74 -18.10
CA LEU A 13 -1.28 -6.60 -18.03
C LEU A 13 -2.69 -7.01 -18.48
N ALA A 14 -3.69 -6.58 -17.72
CA ALA A 14 -5.10 -6.77 -18.04
C ALA A 14 -5.83 -5.42 -18.09
N SER A 15 -6.75 -5.27 -19.05
CA SER A 15 -7.64 -4.11 -19.11
C SER A 15 -8.60 -4.11 -17.93
N THR A 16 -8.77 -2.97 -17.26
CA THR A 16 -9.77 -2.76 -16.21
C THR A 16 -10.73 -1.64 -16.61
N GLU A 17 -12.00 -1.76 -16.19
CA GLU A 17 -13.01 -0.70 -16.29
C GLU A 17 -12.98 0.23 -15.06
N GLU A 18 -12.07 -0.02 -14.11
CA GLU A 18 -11.89 0.87 -12.96
C GLU A 18 -11.50 2.27 -13.42
N LYS A 19 -12.30 3.25 -12.98
CA LYS A 19 -12.02 4.65 -13.21
C LYS A 19 -10.83 5.06 -12.36
N ILE A 20 -9.81 5.61 -13.00
CA ILE A 20 -8.74 6.34 -12.31
C ILE A 20 -9.40 7.54 -11.60
N SER A 21 -9.52 7.45 -10.28
CA SER A 21 -9.94 8.53 -9.42
C SER A 21 -8.72 9.29 -8.91
N SER A 22 -8.93 10.46 -8.31
CA SER A 22 -7.85 11.22 -7.63
C SER A 22 -7.12 10.39 -6.57
N TYR A 23 -7.77 9.35 -6.02
CA TYR A 23 -7.19 8.44 -5.02
C TYR A 23 -6.52 7.20 -5.64
N SER A 24 -6.63 6.97 -6.95
CA SER A 24 -6.00 5.81 -7.61
C SER A 24 -4.47 5.85 -7.55
N GLY A 25 -3.87 7.03 -7.44
CA GLY A 25 -2.43 7.17 -7.15
C GLY A 25 -2.05 6.65 -5.77
N LEU A 26 -2.95 6.76 -4.79
CA LEU A 26 -2.71 6.28 -3.43
C LEU A 26 -2.80 4.76 -3.35
N ALA A 27 -3.74 4.15 -4.08
CA ALA A 27 -3.83 2.70 -4.22
C ALA A 27 -2.56 2.11 -4.85
N LEU A 28 -2.02 2.76 -5.89
CA LEU A 28 -0.74 2.35 -6.49
C LEU A 28 0.40 2.37 -5.47
N LEU A 29 0.48 3.40 -4.62
CA LEU A 29 1.47 3.46 -3.55
C LEU A 29 1.28 2.32 -2.54
N GLY A 30 0.04 2.04 -2.13
CA GLY A 30 -0.28 0.92 -1.25
C GLY A 30 0.20 -0.41 -1.82
N GLU A 31 -0.20 -0.73 -3.06
CA GLU A 31 0.21 -1.95 -3.75
C GLU A 31 1.73 -2.03 -3.94
N PHE A 32 2.40 -0.91 -4.22
CA PHE A 32 3.85 -0.87 -4.31
C PHE A 32 4.52 -1.24 -2.99
N LEU A 33 4.08 -0.64 -1.87
CA LEU A 33 4.62 -0.93 -0.53
C LEU A 33 4.42 -2.40 -0.14
N TYR A 34 3.24 -2.97 -0.43
CA TYR A 34 2.99 -4.39 -0.23
C TYR A 34 3.86 -5.27 -1.14
N GLY A 35 3.95 -4.93 -2.42
CA GLY A 35 4.69 -5.69 -3.42
C GLY A 35 6.19 -5.79 -3.15
N ILE A 36 6.80 -4.76 -2.56
CA ILE A 36 8.21 -4.78 -2.15
C ILE A 36 8.44 -5.34 -0.74
N GLY A 37 7.39 -5.72 -0.02
CA GLY A 37 7.48 -6.36 1.29
C GLY A 37 7.69 -5.41 2.47
N VAL A 38 7.33 -4.12 2.35
CA VAL A 38 7.41 -3.16 3.46
C VAL A 38 6.68 -3.62 4.73
N PRO A 39 5.44 -4.17 4.69
CA PRO A 39 4.76 -4.60 5.91
C PRO A 39 5.59 -5.63 6.69
N SER A 40 6.12 -6.64 6.00
CA SER A 40 6.94 -7.69 6.60
C SER A 40 8.24 -7.13 7.20
N LEU A 41 8.88 -6.17 6.51
CA LEU A 41 10.07 -5.49 6.99
C LEU A 41 9.78 -4.70 8.28
N LEU A 42 8.67 -3.97 8.32
CA LEU A 42 8.28 -3.19 9.51
C LEU A 42 8.02 -4.11 10.71
N ASP A 43 7.32 -5.21 10.48
CA ASP A 43 7.00 -6.16 11.54
C ASP A 43 8.26 -6.91 12.05
N SER A 44 9.29 -7.10 11.20
CA SER A 44 10.54 -7.73 11.61
C SER A 44 11.52 -6.79 12.30
N GLU A 45 11.68 -5.57 11.79
CA GLU A 45 12.63 -4.58 12.33
C GLU A 45 12.08 -3.91 13.60
N ILE A 46 10.76 -3.84 13.74
CA ILE A 46 10.06 -3.26 14.90
C ILE A 46 9.38 -4.39 15.68
N ALA A 47 10.11 -5.47 15.94
CA ALA A 47 9.59 -6.69 16.57
C ALA A 47 9.02 -6.45 17.99
N ASP A 48 9.51 -5.45 18.70
CA ASP A 48 9.06 -5.07 20.05
C ASP A 48 7.89 -4.07 20.04
N PHE A 49 7.17 -3.94 18.93
CA PHE A 49 5.98 -3.09 18.88
C PHE A 49 4.89 -3.62 19.82
N LYS A 50 4.80 -3.03 21.02
CA LYS A 50 3.86 -3.44 22.07
C LYS A 50 2.54 -2.70 21.93
N SER A 51 1.67 -3.24 21.10
CA SER A 51 0.25 -2.89 21.10
C SER A 51 -0.49 -3.66 22.19
N SER A 52 -1.33 -2.98 22.97
CA SER A 52 -2.22 -3.63 23.96
C SER A 52 -3.26 -4.56 23.34
N ARG A 53 -3.43 -4.54 22.00
CA ARG A 53 -4.43 -5.32 21.25
C ARG A 53 -3.81 -6.27 20.22
N GLY A 54 -2.48 -6.47 20.24
CA GLY A 54 -1.79 -7.37 19.31
C GLY A 54 -1.63 -6.84 17.88
N TYR A 55 -1.83 -5.54 17.68
CA TYR A 55 -1.45 -4.88 16.42
C TYR A 55 0.06 -4.95 16.22
N LYS A 56 0.46 -5.09 14.95
CA LYS A 56 1.85 -5.04 14.53
C LYS A 56 2.25 -3.62 14.14
N ALA A 57 3.54 -3.41 13.90
CA ALA A 57 4.05 -2.10 13.49
C ALA A 57 3.47 -1.66 12.15
N SER A 58 3.35 -2.58 11.19
CA SER A 58 2.76 -2.30 9.88
C SER A 58 1.31 -1.81 9.95
N ASP A 59 0.52 -2.32 10.89
CA ASP A 59 -0.88 -1.94 11.10
C ASP A 59 -1.04 -0.45 11.47
N PHE A 60 0.00 0.20 12.00
CA PHE A 60 0.00 1.62 12.32
C PHE A 60 0.70 2.45 11.26
N ILE A 61 1.86 2.00 10.79
CA ILE A 61 2.74 2.79 9.93
C ILE A 61 2.19 2.89 8.50
N LEU A 62 1.57 1.83 7.96
CA LEU A 62 1.04 1.85 6.60
C LEU A 62 -0.15 2.82 6.45
N PRO A 63 -1.18 2.79 7.33
CA PRO A 63 -2.26 3.77 7.26
C PRO A 63 -1.76 5.22 7.36
N LEU A 64 -0.81 5.49 8.27
CA LEU A 64 -0.19 6.82 8.39
C LEU A 64 0.52 7.25 7.12
N THR A 65 1.29 6.35 6.52
CA THR A 65 2.02 6.61 5.28
C THR A 65 1.06 6.94 4.14
N LEU A 66 -0.03 6.17 4.02
CA LEU A 66 -1.04 6.41 3.00
C LEU A 66 -1.82 7.70 3.27
N MET A 67 -2.21 7.97 4.51
CA MET A 67 -2.90 9.21 4.89
C MET A 67 -2.05 10.45 4.55
N LEU A 68 -0.76 10.46 4.91
CA LEU A 68 0.14 11.58 4.61
C LEU A 68 0.33 11.79 3.10
N ASN A 69 0.48 10.71 2.33
CA ASN A 69 0.63 10.81 0.87
C ASN A 69 -0.69 11.13 0.17
N GLY A 70 -1.83 10.78 0.77
CA GLY A 70 -3.17 11.11 0.31
C GLY A 70 -3.60 12.55 0.61
N GLY A 71 -2.78 13.32 1.34
CA GLY A 71 -3.04 14.72 1.69
C GLY A 71 -3.77 14.93 3.03
N GLY A 72 -3.94 13.87 3.82
CA GLY A 72 -4.41 13.97 5.20
C GLY A 72 -3.41 14.71 6.08
N ARG A 73 -3.91 15.34 7.13
CA ARG A 73 -3.16 16.28 7.99
C ARG A 73 -3.28 15.95 9.46
N TYR A 74 -4.35 15.26 9.84
CA TYR A 74 -4.70 14.98 11.22
C TYR A 74 -4.85 13.47 11.41
N ILE A 75 -4.59 12.97 12.63
CA ILE A 75 -4.64 11.53 12.91
C ILE A 75 -6.05 10.97 12.70
N GLU A 76 -7.06 11.82 12.84
CA GLU A 76 -8.48 11.54 12.61
C GLU A 76 -8.83 11.34 11.12
N ASP A 77 -7.92 11.63 10.20
CA ASP A 77 -8.08 11.37 8.76
C ASP A 77 -7.82 9.89 8.38
N ILE A 78 -7.47 9.04 9.36
CA ILE A 78 -7.26 7.59 9.24
C ILE A 78 -8.53 6.83 9.64
#